data_AF-A0A918JIC1-F1
#
_entry.id   AF-A0A918JIC1-F1
#
_cell.length_a   1.000
_cell.length_b   1.000
_cell.length_c   1.000
_cell.angle_alpha   90.00
_cell.angle_beta   90.00
_cell.angle_gamma   90.00
#
_symmetry.space_group_name_H-M   'P 1'
#
loop_
_entity.id
_entity.type
_entity.pdbx_description
1 polymer ?
#
loop_
_entity_poly.entity_id
_entity_poly.type
_entity_poly.pdbx_seq_one_letter_code
_entity_poly.pdbx_strand_id
1 'polypeptide(L)'
;MPEFTVRTAEQLPILLQAFRKQAGLTQAATAKRLGITQQTFSALERNADKISTDRLLQVLSLFGVELVLREACSPTEPQNSSEPVW
;
A
#
# COMPACT_ATOMS: atom_id res chain seq x y z
N MET A 1 -11.17 -2.05 10.26
CA MET A 1 -9.70 -2.09 10.10
C MET A 1 -9.22 -0.67 9.81
N PRO A 2 -8.10 -0.21 10.38
CA PRO A 2 -7.59 1.12 10.07
C PRO A 2 -7.17 1.19 8.60
N GLU A 3 -7.64 2.19 7.89
CA GLU A 3 -7.26 2.45 6.51
C GLU A 3 -6.03 3.36 6.47
N PHE A 4 -5.09 3.05 5.58
CA PHE A 4 -3.88 3.83 5.40
C PHE A 4 -3.84 4.40 3.99
N THR A 5 -3.84 5.74 3.89
CA THR A 5 -3.71 6.41 2.59
C THR A 5 -2.25 6.46 2.18
N VAL A 6 -1.91 5.77 1.08
CA VAL A 6 -0.61 5.89 0.42
C VAL A 6 -0.65 7.06 -0.54
N ARG A 7 0.19 8.07 -0.31
CA ARG A 7 0.31 9.29 -1.13
C ARG A 7 1.52 9.27 -2.05
N THR A 8 2.61 8.62 -1.63
CA THR A 8 3.83 8.48 -2.44
C THR A 8 4.39 7.07 -2.35
N ALA A 9 5.13 6.67 -3.38
CA ALA A 9 5.77 5.35 -3.44
C ALA A 9 6.82 5.16 -2.33
N GLU A 10 7.45 6.22 -1.82
CA GLU A 10 8.45 6.16 -0.75
C GLU A 10 7.86 5.72 0.60
N GLN A 11 6.53 5.72 0.73
CA GLN A 11 5.83 5.18 1.91
C GLN A 11 5.76 3.64 1.88
N LEU A 12 5.90 3.02 0.71
CA LEU A 12 5.76 1.57 0.57
C LEU A 12 6.77 0.75 1.38
N PRO A 13 8.08 1.09 1.45
CA PRO A 13 9.05 0.29 2.22
C PRO A 13 8.64 0.09 3.67
N ILE A 14 8.27 1.17 4.37
CA ILE A 14 7.90 1.10 5.78
C ILE A 14 6.53 0.45 5.99
N LEU A 15 5.58 0.67 5.07
CA LEU A 15 4.26 0.05 5.13
C LEU A 15 4.34 -1.46 4.93
N LEU A 16 5.04 -1.94 3.89
CA LEU A 16 5.20 -3.37 3.63
C LEU A 16 5.93 -4.06 4.80
N GLN A 17 6.92 -3.41 5.41
CA GLN A 17 7.57 -3.92 6.60
C GLN A 17 6.61 -4.03 7.79
N ALA A 18 5.77 -3.02 8.02
CA ALA A 18 4.80 -3.02 9.11
C ALA A 18 3.76 -4.12 8.94
N PHE A 19 3.14 -4.24 7.76
CA PHE A 19 2.17 -5.29 7.47
C PHE A 19 2.77 -6.69 7.53
N ARG A 20 4.01 -6.88 7.06
CA ARG A 20 4.71 -8.16 7.21
C ARG A 20 4.83 -8.57 8.68
N LYS A 21 5.23 -7.63 9.55
CA LYS A 21 5.36 -7.87 10.99
C LYS A 21 3.99 -8.14 11.64
N GLN A 22 2.96 -7.41 11.25
CA GLN A 22 1.57 -7.64 11.71
C GLN A 22 1.04 -9.01 11.28
N ALA A 23 1.42 -9.49 10.09
CA ALA A 23 1.12 -10.84 9.61
C ALA A 23 1.97 -11.94 10.28
N GLY A 24 2.87 -11.59 11.22
CA GLY A 24 3.72 -12.56 11.92
C GLY A 24 4.79 -13.21 11.04
N LEU A 25 5.11 -12.65 9.88
CA LEU A 25 6.04 -13.23 8.92
C LEU A 25 7.45 -12.65 9.08
N THR A 26 8.46 -13.52 9.04
CA THR A 26 9.86 -13.09 8.86
C THR A 26 10.17 -12.85 7.39
N GLN A 27 11.24 -12.11 7.09
CA GLN A 27 11.69 -11.94 5.70
C GLN A 27 11.97 -13.29 5.01
N ALA A 28 12.55 -14.24 5.74
CA ALA A 28 12.82 -15.58 5.21
C ALA A 28 11.53 -16.37 4.94
N ALA A 29 10.54 -16.29 5.82
CA ALA A 29 9.24 -16.94 5.62
C ALA A 29 8.50 -16.35 4.42
N THR A 30 8.51 -15.01 4.28
CA THR A 30 7.94 -14.32 3.12
C THR A 30 8.66 -14.73 1.83
N ALA A 31 9.98 -14.70 1.82
CA ALA A 31 10.79 -15.08 0.66
C ALA A 31 10.50 -16.52 0.21
N LYS A 32 10.40 -17.46 1.17
CA LYS A 32 10.05 -18.87 0.90
C LYS A 32 8.69 -19.00 0.22
N ARG A 33 7.68 -18.26 0.69
CA ARG A 33 6.33 -18.27 0.08
C ARG A 33 6.31 -17.66 -1.31
N LEU A 34 7.21 -16.72 -1.58
CA LEU A 34 7.37 -16.06 -2.87
C LEU A 34 8.34 -16.78 -3.83
N GLY A 35 8.92 -17.92 -3.44
CA GLY A 35 9.87 -18.67 -4.25
C GLY A 35 11.19 -17.94 -4.53
N ILE A 36 11.59 -17.00 -3.66
CA ILE A 36 12.82 -16.20 -3.80
C ILE A 36 13.71 -16.33 -2.57
N THR A 37 14.95 -15.82 -2.67
CA THR A 37 15.87 -15.79 -1.53
C THR A 37 15.46 -14.71 -0.51
N GLN A 38 15.85 -14.89 0.75
CA GLN A 38 15.65 -13.86 1.78
C GLN A 38 16.37 -12.55 1.45
N GLN A 39 17.52 -12.63 0.78
CA GLN A 39 18.29 -11.45 0.36
C GLN A 39 17.57 -10.68 -0.74
N THR A 40 16.97 -11.38 -1.71
CA THR A 40 16.09 -10.79 -2.73
C THR A 40 14.88 -10.12 -2.09
N PHE A 41 14.25 -10.77 -1.12
CA PHE A 41 13.10 -10.17 -0.42
C PHE A 41 13.51 -8.95 0.42
N SER A 42 14.66 -8.99 1.08
CA SER A 42 15.20 -7.84 1.82
C SER A 42 15.50 -6.65 0.91
N ALA A 43 16.04 -6.90 -0.29
CA ALA A 43 16.22 -5.85 -1.30
C ALA A 43 14.89 -5.31 -1.82
N LEU A 44 13.90 -6.17 -2.02
CA LEU A 44 12.54 -5.79 -2.41
C LEU A 44 11.90 -4.88 -1.35
N GLU A 45 11.95 -5.26 -0.07
CA GLU A 45 11.36 -4.48 1.03
C GLU A 45 12.03 -3.10 1.17
N ARG A 46 13.34 -2.99 0.93
CA ARG A 46 14.07 -1.70 0.96
C ARG A 46 13.79 -0.80 -0.24
N ASN A 47 13.48 -1.37 -1.41
CA ASN A 47 13.25 -0.64 -2.67
C ASN A 47 11.81 -0.82 -3.16
N ALA A 48 10.86 -0.87 -2.22
CA ALA A 48 9.45 -1.14 -2.51
C ALA A 48 8.79 -0.03 -3.37
N ASP A 49 9.41 1.15 -3.45
CA ASP A 49 9.05 2.24 -4.34
C ASP A 49 9.26 1.92 -5.83
N LYS A 50 10.10 0.91 -6.14
CA LYS A 50 10.51 0.56 -7.51
C LYS A 50 10.02 -0.81 -7.97
N ILE A 51 9.24 -1.51 -7.16
CA ILE A 51 8.73 -2.83 -7.54
C ILE A 51 7.59 -2.68 -8.54
N SER A 52 7.39 -3.69 -9.38
CA SER A 52 6.22 -3.72 -10.26
C SER A 52 4.93 -3.83 -9.45
N THR A 53 3.83 -3.31 -10.01
CA THR A 53 2.49 -3.40 -9.42
C THR A 53 2.10 -4.86 -9.14
N ASP A 54 2.35 -5.78 -10.07
CA ASP A 54 2.11 -7.21 -9.89
C ASP A 54 2.83 -7.76 -8.65
N ARG A 55 4.08 -7.35 -8.44
CA ARG A 55 4.86 -7.80 -7.30
C ARG A 55 4.35 -7.19 -6.00
N LEU A 56 3.95 -5.93 -6.02
CA LEU A 56 3.28 -5.28 -4.89
C LEU A 56 2.02 -6.04 -4.49
N LEU A 57 1.13 -6.34 -5.44
CA LEU A 57 -0.13 -7.04 -5.19
C LEU A 57 0.09 -8.45 -4.61
N GLN A 58 1.08 -9.19 -5.09
CA GLN A 58 1.45 -10.49 -4.53
C GLN A 58 1.88 -10.39 -3.06
N VAL A 59 2.71 -9.39 -2.74
CA VAL A 59 3.20 -9.17 -1.37
C VAL A 59 2.07 -8.74 -0.44
N LEU A 60 1.20 -7.82 -0.88
CA LEU A 60 0.03 -7.38 -0.12
C LEU A 60 -0.93 -8.54 0.16
N SER A 61 -1.23 -9.36 -0.85
CA SER A 61 -2.06 -10.55 -0.71
C SER A 61 -1.49 -11.53 0.32
N LEU A 62 -0.17 -11.70 0.34
CA LEU A 62 0.51 -12.56 1.30
C LEU A 62 0.39 -12.06 2.76
N PHE A 63 0.24 -10.75 2.93
CA PHE A 63 0.08 -10.11 4.23
C PHE A 63 -1.39 -9.95 4.63
N GLY A 64 -2.34 -10.38 3.80
CA GLY A 64 -3.76 -10.18 4.02
C GLY A 64 -4.18 -8.71 3.90
N VAL A 65 -3.49 -7.94 3.05
CA VAL A 65 -3.76 -6.53 2.80
C VAL A 65 -4.36 -6.36 1.41
N GLU A 66 -5.44 -5.59 1.33
CA GLU A 66 -6.11 -5.26 0.07
C GLU A 66 -5.71 -3.86 -0.40
N LEU A 67 -5.46 -3.70 -1.70
CA LEU A 67 -5.27 -2.39 -2.32
C LEU A 67 -6.63 -1.88 -2.82
N VAL A 68 -7.08 -0.76 -2.28
CA VAL A 68 -8.34 -0.11 -2.67
C VAL A 68 -8.03 1.21 -3.37
N LEU A 69 -8.57 1.39 -4.58
CA LEU A 69 -8.52 2.66 -5.30
C LEU A 69 -9.78 3.47 -4.96
N ARG A 70 -9.59 4.74 -4.62
CA ARG A 70 -10.68 5.70 -4.36
C ARG A 70 -10.41 6.97 -5.13
N GLU A 71 -11.47 7.62 -5.57
CA GLU A 71 -11.36 8.97 -6.09
C GLU A 71 -10.82 9.89 -4.98
N ALA A 72 -9.83 10.71 -5.32
CA ALA A 72 -9.41 11.77 -4.43
C ALA A 72 -10.61 12.70 -4.27
N CYS A 73 -10.99 13.02 -3.04
CA CYS A 73 -12.02 14.01 -2.79
C CYS A 73 -11.51 15.33 -3.37
N SER A 74 -12.02 15.70 -4.56
CA SER A 74 -11.95 17.07 -5.04
C SER A 74 -12.54 17.93 -3.93
N PRO A 75 -11.93 19.03 -3.50
CA PRO A 75 -12.66 20.00 -2.72
C PRO A 75 -13.84 20.40 -3.61
N THR A 76 -15.03 19.89 -3.29
CA THR A 76 -16.27 20.32 -3.89
C THR A 76 -16.30 21.83 -3.73
N GLU A 77 -16.14 22.49 -4.87
CA GLU A 77 -16.44 23.89 -5.09
C GLU A 77 -17.69 24.22 -4.27
N PRO A 78 -17.66 25.18 -3.33
CA PRO A 78 -18.85 25.50 -2.56
C PRO A 78 -19.89 25.96 -3.57
N GLN A 79 -20.88 25.10 -3.82
CA GLN A 79 -22.11 25.49 -4.47
C GLN A 79 -22.79 26.47 -3.51
N ASN A 80 -22.42 27.75 -3.64
CA ASN A 80 -23.25 28.86 -3.24
C ASN A 80 -24.51 28.77 -4.10
N SER A 81 -25.46 27.96 -3.64
CA SER A 81 -26.88 28.17 -3.92
C SER A 81 -27.29 29.47 -3.24
N SER A 82 -26.84 30.59 -3.79
CA SER A 82 -27.50 31.87 -3.58
C SER A 82 -28.62 31.93 -4.62
N GLU A 83 -29.73 31.27 -4.33
CA GLU A 83 -31.00 31.62 -4.96
C GLU A 83 -31.27 33.10 -4.66
N PRO A 84 -31.55 33.95 -5.67
CA PRO A 84 -32.08 35.26 -5.38
C PRO A 84 -33.50 35.06 -4.86
N VAL A 85 -33.75 35.43 -3.60
CA VAL A 85 -35.11 35.63 -3.10
C VAL A 85 -35.66 36.87 -3.79
N TRP A 86 -36.72 36.70 -4.59
CA TRP A 86 -37.52 37.78 -5.17
C TRP A 86 -38.55 38.27 -4.15
#